data_AF-A0A8T4LG90-F1
#
_entry.id   AF-A0A8T4LG90-F1
#
_cell.length_a   1.000
_cell.length_b   1.000
_cell.length_c   1.000
_cell.angle_alpha   90.00
_cell.angle_beta   90.00
_cell.angle_gamma   90.00
#
_symmetry.space_group_name_H-M   'P 1'
#
loop_
_entity.id
_entity.type
_entity.pdbx_description
1 polymer ?
#
loop_
_entity_poly.entity_id
_entity_poly.type
_entity_poly.pdbx_seq_one_letter_code
_entity_poly.pdbx_strand_id
1 'polypeptide(L)'
;MIDKIRKIEAKKNFDQYLLDGLIEKRKDDLAQTKYLENAELSLKVANELLESSNKPYLWIIVISYYAMFYSANAVLLKLGYKIQDKIAHKVTNEALIVLILDKLKKELLEDYEVIKADAMEIVSIKAENLIEDYELELSKRSRFQYNMLEETKEAKAKTSISRANKFVFEMKKLLK
;
A
#
# COMPACT_ATOMS: atom_id res chain seq x y z
N MET A 1 12.29 -3.51 8.19
CA MET A 1 12.98 -4.19 7.09
C MET A 1 12.30 -5.53 6.83
N ILE A 2 11.81 -5.78 5.61
CA ILE A 2 11.18 -7.05 5.24
C ILE A 2 12.26 -8.12 5.09
N ASP A 3 12.53 -8.80 6.19
CA ASP A 3 13.57 -9.83 6.26
C ASP A 3 13.18 -11.12 5.52
N LYS A 4 14.13 -12.06 5.46
CA LYS A 4 13.96 -13.35 4.78
C LYS A 4 12.85 -14.20 5.40
N ILE A 5 12.67 -14.15 6.73
CA ILE A 5 11.64 -14.91 7.45
C ILE A 5 10.25 -14.38 7.07
N ARG A 6 10.08 -13.06 7.08
CA ARG A 6 8.84 -12.39 6.68
C ARG A 6 8.44 -12.71 5.24
N LYS A 7 9.41 -12.77 4.31
CA LYS A 7 9.17 -13.17 2.91
C LYS A 7 8.70 -14.62 2.78
N ILE A 8 9.32 -15.54 3.53
CA ILE A 8 8.93 -16.96 3.54
C ILE A 8 7.50 -17.11 4.11
N GLU A 9 7.20 -16.41 5.21
CA GLU A 9 5.87 -16.41 5.79
C GLU A 9 4.82 -15.84 4.83
N ALA A 10 5.13 -14.72 4.17
CA ALA A 10 4.25 -14.12 3.18
C ALA A 10 3.96 -15.06 2.02
N LYS A 11 4.98 -15.78 1.53
CA LYS A 11 4.82 -16.77 0.47
C LYS A 11 3.91 -17.91 0.91
N LYS A 12 4.13 -18.46 2.11
CA LYS A 12 3.29 -19.52 2.66
C LYS A 12 1.83 -19.08 2.79
N ASN A 13 1.60 -17.88 3.33
CA ASN A 13 0.26 -17.31 3.48
C ASN A 13 -0.40 -17.10 2.11
N PHE A 14 0.32 -16.52 1.15
CA PHE A 14 -0.16 -16.28 -0.20
C PHE A 14 -0.60 -17.57 -0.90
N ASP A 15 0.21 -18.63 -0.80
CA ASP A 15 -0.14 -19.94 -1.38
C ASP A 15 -1.39 -20.53 -0.73
N GLN A 16 -1.52 -20.42 0.59
CA GLN A 16 -2.73 -20.85 1.29
C GLN A 16 -3.96 -20.04 0.85
N TYR A 17 -3.81 -18.72 0.69
CA TYR A 17 -4.92 -17.86 0.26
C TYR A 17 -5.39 -18.14 -1.18
N LEU A 18 -4.50 -18.61 -2.07
CA LEU A 18 -4.88 -19.13 -3.38
C LEU A 18 -5.72 -20.41 -3.24
N LEU A 19 -5.30 -21.35 -2.37
CA LEU A 19 -6.03 -22.60 -2.13
C LEU A 19 -7.41 -22.35 -1.50
N ASP A 20 -7.48 -21.39 -0.57
CA ASP A 20 -8.70 -21.02 0.15
C ASP A 20 -9.66 -20.15 -0.69
N GLY A 21 -9.28 -19.79 -1.92
CA GLY A 21 -10.07 -18.92 -2.80
C GLY A 21 -10.15 -17.46 -2.34
N LEU A 22 -9.28 -17.04 -1.42
CA LEU A 22 -9.17 -15.63 -1.00
C LEU A 22 -8.42 -14.77 -2.02
N ILE A 23 -7.65 -15.41 -2.90
CA ILE A 23 -7.03 -14.83 -4.08
C ILE A 23 -7.48 -15.65 -5.30
N GLU A 24 -8.06 -14.99 -6.28
CA GLU A 24 -8.40 -15.59 -7.58
C GLU A 24 -7.42 -15.15 -8.66
N LYS A 25 -6.97 -16.07 -9.51
CA LYS A 25 -6.22 -15.73 -10.72
C LYS A 25 -7.19 -15.25 -11.80
N ARG A 26 -7.46 -13.96 -11.82
CA ARG A 26 -8.45 -13.33 -12.70
C ARG A 26 -8.07 -11.87 -13.00
N LYS A 27 -8.29 -11.46 -14.24
CA LYS A 27 -8.26 -10.04 -14.65
C LYS A 27 -9.67 -9.45 -14.56
N ASP A 28 -9.75 -8.17 -14.23
CA ASP A 28 -11.01 -7.45 -14.09
C ASP A 28 -10.73 -5.97 -14.35
N ASP A 29 -10.72 -5.59 -15.63
CA ASP A 29 -10.29 -4.25 -16.06
C ASP A 29 -11.21 -3.16 -15.50
N LEU A 30 -12.52 -3.43 -15.44
CA LEU A 30 -13.50 -2.52 -14.82
C LEU A 30 -13.20 -2.32 -13.34
N ALA A 31 -12.99 -3.39 -12.58
CA ALA A 31 -12.65 -3.28 -11.17
C ALA A 31 -11.30 -2.56 -10.97
N GLN A 32 -10.31 -2.82 -11.83
CA GLN A 32 -9.04 -2.12 -11.81
C GLN A 32 -9.23 -0.61 -11.97
N THR A 33 -9.98 -0.17 -12.99
CA THR A 33 -10.27 1.26 -13.20
C THR A 33 -10.95 1.87 -11.97
N LYS A 34 -11.95 1.18 -11.40
CA LYS A 34 -12.66 1.66 -10.20
C LYS A 34 -11.75 1.77 -8.98
N TYR A 35 -10.82 0.83 -8.80
CA TYR A 35 -9.83 0.93 -7.74
C TYR A 35 -8.91 2.14 -7.92
N LEU A 36 -8.50 2.47 -9.15
CA LEU A 36 -7.67 3.66 -9.40
C LEU A 36 -8.42 4.95 -9.14
N GLU A 37 -9.65 5.08 -9.65
CA GLU A 37 -10.53 6.22 -9.38
C GLU A 37 -10.70 6.42 -7.86
N ASN A 38 -10.97 5.34 -7.12
CA ASN A 38 -11.13 5.39 -5.67
C ASN A 38 -9.83 5.75 -4.94
N ALA A 39 -8.67 5.30 -5.42
CA ALA A 39 -7.38 5.67 -4.85
C ALA A 39 -7.12 7.18 -4.99
N GLU A 40 -7.37 7.73 -6.17
CA GLU A 40 -7.21 9.16 -6.46
C GLU A 40 -8.20 10.02 -5.67
N LEU A 41 -9.48 9.62 -5.66
CA LEU A 41 -10.50 10.31 -4.91
C LEU A 41 -10.18 10.30 -3.40
N SER A 42 -9.71 9.17 -2.87
CA SER A 42 -9.31 9.08 -1.46
C SER A 42 -8.18 10.05 -1.13
N LEU A 43 -7.13 10.14 -1.97
CA LEU A 43 -6.05 11.12 -1.76
C LEU A 43 -6.59 12.55 -1.80
N LYS A 44 -7.43 12.88 -2.78
CA LYS A 44 -8.03 14.21 -2.91
C LYS A 44 -8.81 14.59 -1.64
N VAL A 45 -9.72 13.70 -1.20
CA VAL A 45 -10.53 13.93 0.00
C VAL A 45 -9.66 14.04 1.25
N ALA A 46 -8.62 13.21 1.41
CA ALA A 46 -7.73 13.30 2.55
C ALA A 46 -7.02 14.67 2.64
N ASN A 47 -6.57 15.22 1.51
CA ASN A 47 -5.97 16.55 1.45
C ASN A 47 -7.00 17.66 1.75
N GLU A 48 -8.20 17.59 1.17
CA GLU A 48 -9.27 18.56 1.45
C GLU A 48 -9.66 18.58 2.94
N LEU A 49 -9.72 17.41 3.58
CA LEU A 49 -10.01 17.30 5.00
C LEU A 49 -8.88 17.82 5.89
N LEU A 50 -7.63 17.78 5.43
CA LEU A 50 -6.48 18.33 6.18
C LEU A 50 -6.60 19.85 6.34
N GLU A 51 -7.10 20.53 5.31
CA GLU A 51 -7.33 21.98 5.30
C GLU A 51 -8.66 22.38 5.98
N SER A 52 -9.50 21.41 6.34
CA SER A 52 -10.80 21.68 6.96
C SER A 52 -10.67 22.16 8.40
N SER A 53 -11.55 23.08 8.81
CA SER A 53 -11.64 23.58 10.19
C SER A 53 -11.98 22.49 11.21
N ASN A 54 -12.70 21.45 10.78
CA ASN A 54 -13.11 20.32 11.61
C ASN A 54 -11.95 19.39 11.97
N LYS A 55 -10.81 19.49 11.27
CA LYS A 55 -9.57 18.75 11.56
C LYS A 55 -9.81 17.25 11.87
N PRO A 56 -10.50 16.49 10.99
CA PRO A 56 -10.88 15.11 11.28
C PRO A 56 -9.70 14.15 11.06
N TYR A 57 -8.63 14.31 11.83
CA TYR A 57 -7.34 13.64 11.63
C TYR A 57 -7.42 12.11 11.61
N LEU A 58 -8.31 11.52 12.41
CA LEU A 58 -8.54 10.08 12.37
C LEU A 58 -9.08 9.63 11.00
N TRP A 59 -10.05 10.37 10.44
CA TRP A 59 -10.59 10.09 9.10
C TRP A 59 -9.54 10.27 8.02
N ILE A 60 -8.68 11.30 8.14
CA ILE A 60 -7.57 11.51 7.22
C ILE A 60 -6.63 10.30 7.20
N ILE A 61 -6.29 9.74 8.37
CA ILE A 61 -5.45 8.53 8.46
C ILE A 61 -6.14 7.34 7.78
N VAL A 62 -7.44 7.13 8.06
CA VAL A 62 -8.23 6.03 7.47
C VAL A 62 -8.31 6.15 5.95
N ILE A 63 -8.62 7.34 5.43
CA ILE A 63 -8.75 7.59 4.00
C ILE A 63 -7.39 7.44 3.29
N SER A 64 -6.31 7.91 3.91
CA SER A 64 -4.95 7.73 3.40
C SER A 64 -4.59 6.24 3.24
N TYR A 65 -4.95 5.42 4.23
CA TYR A 65 -4.80 3.97 4.13
C TYR A 65 -5.62 3.39 2.96
N TYR A 66 -6.89 3.79 2.81
CA TYR A 66 -7.72 3.28 1.72
C TYR A 66 -7.20 3.68 0.33
N ALA A 67 -6.59 4.85 0.18
CA ALA A 67 -5.90 5.21 -1.06
C ALA A 67 -4.80 4.19 -1.42
N MET A 68 -3.98 3.81 -0.43
CA MET A 68 -2.95 2.79 -0.60
C MET A 68 -3.55 1.40 -0.89
N PHE A 69 -4.60 1.00 -0.16
CA PHE A 69 -5.29 -0.27 -0.39
C PHE A 69 -5.90 -0.37 -1.80
N TYR A 70 -6.54 0.68 -2.28
CA TYR A 70 -7.15 0.69 -3.61
C TYR A 70 -6.11 0.63 -4.73
N SER A 71 -5.05 1.45 -4.65
CA SER A 71 -3.95 1.39 -5.62
C SER A 71 -3.24 0.03 -5.63
N ALA A 72 -3.01 -0.57 -4.47
CA ALA A 72 -2.46 -1.93 -4.37
C ALA A 72 -3.34 -2.96 -5.08
N ASN A 73 -4.66 -2.94 -4.86
CA ASN A 73 -5.58 -3.88 -5.52
C ASN A 73 -5.69 -3.64 -7.03
N ALA A 74 -5.58 -2.39 -7.51
CA ALA A 74 -5.50 -2.10 -8.94
C ALA A 74 -4.26 -2.74 -9.59
N VAL A 75 -3.10 -2.68 -8.92
CA VAL A 75 -1.86 -3.32 -9.39
C VAL A 75 -1.98 -4.85 -9.35
N LEU A 76 -2.55 -5.42 -8.28
CA LEU A 76 -2.76 -6.87 -8.20
C LEU A 76 -3.68 -7.36 -9.33
N LEU A 77 -4.74 -6.63 -9.67
CA LEU A 77 -5.60 -6.94 -10.81
C LEU A 77 -4.86 -6.82 -12.15
N LYS A 78 -3.96 -5.84 -12.33
CA LYS A 78 -3.08 -5.74 -13.52
C LYS A 78 -2.30 -7.03 -13.71
N LEU A 79 -1.79 -7.58 -12.60
CA LEU A 79 -1.04 -8.83 -12.57
C LEU A 79 -1.91 -10.08 -12.68
N GLY A 80 -3.24 -9.93 -12.78
CA GLY A 80 -4.19 -11.03 -12.90
C GLY A 80 -4.54 -11.71 -11.58
N TYR A 81 -4.46 -10.99 -10.45
CA TYR A 81 -4.86 -11.47 -9.13
C TYR A 81 -5.97 -10.60 -8.55
N LYS A 82 -7.15 -11.19 -8.32
CA LYS A 82 -8.26 -10.56 -7.62
C LYS A 82 -8.29 -11.02 -6.17
N ILE A 83 -8.23 -10.05 -5.25
CA ILE A 83 -8.40 -10.30 -3.81
C ILE A 83 -9.89 -10.32 -3.49
N GLN A 84 -10.34 -11.30 -2.72
CA GLN A 84 -11.72 -11.39 -2.24
C GLN A 84 -11.91 -10.62 -0.93
N ASP A 85 -13.17 -10.33 -0.58
CA ASP A 85 -13.50 -9.40 0.51
C ASP A 85 -13.10 -9.91 1.90
N LYS A 86 -13.09 -11.24 2.10
CA LYS A 86 -12.77 -11.84 3.40
C LYS A 86 -11.30 -11.59 3.73
N ILE A 87 -11.07 -10.92 4.87
CA ILE A 87 -9.75 -10.51 5.37
C ILE A 87 -8.87 -9.78 4.32
N ALA A 88 -9.51 -9.08 3.36
CA ALA A 88 -8.87 -8.51 2.17
C ALA A 88 -7.59 -7.72 2.48
N HIS A 89 -7.60 -6.88 3.51
CA HIS A 89 -6.43 -6.08 3.91
C HIS A 89 -5.18 -6.92 4.23
N LYS A 90 -5.36 -8.04 4.95
CA LYS A 90 -4.26 -8.95 5.25
C LYS A 90 -3.79 -9.67 3.99
N VAL A 91 -4.73 -10.14 3.18
CA VAL A 91 -4.44 -10.87 1.94
C VAL A 91 -3.70 -9.98 0.94
N THR A 92 -4.16 -8.74 0.75
CA THR A 92 -3.47 -7.71 -0.05
C THR A 92 -2.04 -7.51 0.44
N ASN A 93 -1.83 -7.39 1.75
CA ASN A 93 -0.49 -7.19 2.31
C ASN A 93 0.47 -8.34 1.96
N GLU A 94 0.07 -9.60 2.19
CA GLU A 94 0.90 -10.75 1.84
C GLU A 94 1.17 -10.82 0.32
N ALA A 95 0.16 -10.50 -0.49
CA ALA A 95 0.30 -10.46 -1.95
C ALA A 95 1.27 -9.38 -2.42
N LEU A 96 1.30 -8.20 -1.78
CA LEU A 96 2.26 -7.15 -2.11
C LEU A 96 3.71 -7.60 -1.87
N ILE A 97 3.98 -8.27 -0.74
CA ILE A 97 5.31 -8.78 -0.42
C ILE A 97 5.77 -9.80 -1.47
N VAL A 98 4.86 -10.70 -1.87
CA VAL A 98 5.19 -11.81 -2.79
C VAL A 98 5.27 -11.37 -4.24
N LEU A 99 4.36 -10.51 -4.70
CA LEU A 99 4.19 -10.21 -6.14
C LEU A 99 4.78 -8.86 -6.55
N ILE A 100 4.87 -7.90 -5.62
CA ILE A 100 5.14 -6.49 -5.95
C ILE A 100 6.51 -6.02 -5.46
N LEU A 101 7.01 -6.53 -4.34
CA LEU A 101 8.24 -6.03 -3.73
C LEU A 101 9.43 -6.00 -4.71
N ASP A 102 9.69 -7.10 -5.42
CA ASP A 102 10.80 -7.15 -6.37
C ASP A 102 10.55 -6.28 -7.62
N LYS A 103 9.29 -6.06 -7.99
CA LYS A 103 8.92 -5.14 -9.08
C LYS A 103 9.18 -3.69 -8.70
N LEU A 104 8.85 -3.29 -7.47
CA LEU A 104 9.18 -1.97 -6.94
C LEU A 104 10.69 -1.75 -6.89
N LYS A 105 11.47 -2.77 -6.48
CA LYS A 105 12.93 -2.70 -6.52
C LYS A 105 13.45 -2.44 -7.93
N LYS A 106 12.89 -3.12 -8.93
CA LYS A 106 13.26 -2.92 -10.34
C LYS A 106 12.91 -1.51 -10.83
N GLU A 107 11.68 -1.06 -10.59
CA GLU A 107 11.22 0.27 -10.98
C GLU A 107 12.09 1.39 -10.36
N LEU A 108 12.36 1.29 -9.06
CA LEU A 108 13.19 2.26 -8.34
C LEU A 108 14.67 2.21 -8.76
N LEU A 109 15.16 1.08 -9.28
CA LEU A 109 16.50 0.98 -9.86
C LEU A 109 16.57 1.67 -11.22
N GLU A 110 15.53 1.53 -12.05
CA GLU A 110 15.42 2.20 -13.35
C GLU A 110 15.46 3.73 -13.18
N ASP A 111 14.82 4.26 -12.13
CA ASP A 111 14.87 5.69 -11.77
C ASP A 111 16.28 6.19 -11.35
N TYR A 112 17.21 5.30 -10.98
CA TYR A 112 18.51 5.67 -10.40
C TYR A 112 19.66 5.76 -11.41
N GLU A 113 19.47 5.37 -12.68
CA GLU A 113 20.42 5.35 -13.82
C GLU A 113 21.86 4.82 -13.57
N VAL A 114 22.26 4.48 -12.34
CA VAL A 114 23.64 4.18 -11.96
C VAL A 114 23.68 2.91 -11.12
N ILE A 115 24.15 1.83 -11.74
CA ILE A 115 24.36 0.53 -11.08
C ILE A 115 25.62 0.63 -10.21
N LYS A 116 25.46 1.05 -8.96
CA LYS A 116 26.45 0.88 -7.87
C LYS A 116 25.82 0.03 -6.76
N ALA A 117 26.61 -0.78 -6.07
CA ALA A 117 26.12 -1.65 -4.98
C ALA A 117 25.37 -0.83 -3.90
N ASP A 118 25.87 0.35 -3.56
CA ASP A 118 25.23 1.28 -2.61
C ASP A 118 23.85 1.74 -3.10
N ALA A 119 23.68 1.93 -4.42
CA ALA A 119 22.38 2.27 -5.02
C ALA A 119 21.40 1.09 -4.94
N MET A 120 21.88 -0.14 -5.11
CA MET A 120 21.05 -1.34 -4.96
C MET A 120 20.58 -1.56 -3.52
N GLU A 121 21.43 -1.28 -2.53
CA GLU A 121 21.06 -1.31 -1.12
C GLU A 121 20.02 -0.23 -0.79
N ILE A 122 20.26 1.01 -1.23
CA ILE A 122 19.33 2.13 -1.06
C ILE A 122 17.96 1.82 -1.70
N VAL A 123 17.94 1.27 -2.90
CA VAL A 123 16.69 0.91 -3.58
C VAL A 123 15.98 -0.23 -2.87
N SER A 124 16.72 -1.24 -2.41
CA SER A 124 16.14 -2.34 -1.63
C SER A 124 15.45 -1.81 -0.37
N ILE A 125 16.12 -0.92 0.37
CA ILE A 125 15.57 -0.25 1.55
C ILE A 125 14.32 0.58 1.19
N LYS A 126 14.36 1.34 0.09
CA LYS A 126 13.20 2.14 -0.35
C LYS A 126 11.98 1.31 -0.69
N ALA A 127 12.15 0.21 -1.44
CA ALA A 127 11.05 -0.67 -1.81
C ALA A 127 10.45 -1.36 -0.57
N GLU A 128 11.30 -1.83 0.34
CA GLU A 128 10.86 -2.45 1.60
C GLU A 128 10.13 -1.44 2.48
N ASN A 129 10.64 -0.20 2.57
CA ASN A 129 9.97 0.89 3.30
C ASN A 129 8.59 1.22 2.73
N LEU A 130 8.34 1.12 1.42
CA LEU A 130 7.01 1.36 0.85
C LEU A 130 5.99 0.31 1.33
N ILE A 131 6.39 -0.96 1.36
CA ILE A 131 5.53 -2.04 1.86
C ILE A 131 5.38 -1.96 3.39
N GLU A 132 6.42 -1.59 4.12
CA GLU A 132 6.34 -1.36 5.57
C GLU A 132 5.45 -0.17 5.91
N ASP A 133 5.52 0.93 5.16
CA ASP A 133 4.63 2.07 5.32
C ASP A 133 3.17 1.61 5.12
N TYR A 134 2.90 0.72 4.16
CA TYR A 134 1.58 0.10 4.00
C TYR A 134 1.14 -0.71 5.23
N GLU A 135 2.01 -1.61 5.75
CA GLU A 135 1.73 -2.40 6.97
C GLU A 135 1.50 -1.50 8.19
N LEU A 136 2.25 -0.41 8.30
CA LEU A 136 2.10 0.58 9.36
C LEU A 136 0.75 1.30 9.25
N GLU A 137 0.37 1.79 8.07
CA GLU A 137 -0.94 2.47 7.90
C GLU A 137 -2.12 1.52 8.14
N LEU A 138 -2.00 0.24 7.73
CA LEU A 138 -2.98 -0.80 8.09
C LEU A 138 -3.10 -0.96 9.62
N SER A 139 -1.97 -1.04 10.31
CA SER A 139 -1.92 -1.20 11.78
C SER A 139 -2.47 0.03 12.51
N LYS A 140 -2.18 1.23 11.99
CA LYS A 140 -2.68 2.50 12.52
C LYS A 140 -4.20 2.59 12.48
N ARG A 141 -4.80 2.21 11.33
CA ARG A 141 -6.26 2.14 11.17
C ARG A 141 -6.91 1.31 12.29
N SER A 142 -6.32 0.18 12.69
CA SER A 142 -6.91 -0.68 13.72
C SER A 142 -6.67 -0.17 15.15
N ARG A 143 -5.63 0.63 15.40
CA ARG A 143 -5.19 1.04 16.75
C ARG A 143 -5.63 2.44 17.17
N PHE A 144 -5.78 3.38 16.24
CA PHE A 144 -5.91 4.80 16.59
C PHE A 144 -7.30 5.26 17.04
N GLN A 145 -8.23 4.32 17.18
CA GLN A 145 -9.61 4.64 17.55
C GLN A 145 -9.80 4.97 19.04
N TYR A 146 -8.83 4.67 19.93
CA TYR A 146 -9.11 4.69 21.37
C TYR A 146 -8.22 5.59 22.25
N ASN A 147 -6.94 5.88 21.91
CA ASN A 147 -6.03 6.57 22.87
C ASN A 147 -4.95 7.46 22.20
N MET A 148 -5.28 8.67 21.71
CA MET A 148 -4.27 9.68 21.31
C MET A 148 -4.71 11.13 21.54
N LEU A 149 -3.76 11.99 21.92
CA LEU A 149 -3.89 13.45 22.00
C LEU A 149 -4.01 14.10 20.62
N GLU A 150 -4.73 15.22 20.50
CA GLU A 150 -5.12 15.82 19.21
C GLU A 150 -3.92 16.29 18.34
N GLU A 151 -2.91 16.91 18.95
CA GLU A 151 -1.68 17.34 18.28
C GLU A 151 -0.89 16.15 17.70
N THR A 152 -0.93 15.00 18.39
CA THR A 152 -0.36 13.76 17.86
C THR A 152 -1.15 13.27 16.65
N LYS A 153 -2.46 13.49 16.60
CA LYS A 153 -3.28 13.08 15.45
C LYS A 153 -2.98 13.92 14.21
N GLU A 154 -2.75 15.23 14.33
CA GLU A 154 -2.39 16.08 13.20
C GLU A 154 -1.09 15.63 12.53
N ALA A 155 -0.01 15.48 13.30
CA ALA A 155 1.27 15.03 12.79
C ALA A 155 1.18 13.64 12.13
N LYS A 156 0.40 12.73 12.73
CA LYS A 156 0.15 11.40 12.16
C LYS A 156 -0.65 11.49 10.86
N ALA A 157 -1.67 12.33 10.78
CA ALA A 157 -2.48 12.53 9.57
C ALA A 157 -1.62 13.06 8.42
N LYS A 158 -0.78 14.07 8.64
CA LYS A 158 0.17 14.58 7.64
C LYS A 158 1.13 13.50 7.16
N THR A 159 1.66 12.69 8.09
CA THR A 159 2.53 11.56 7.76
C THR A 159 1.80 10.52 6.91
N SER A 160 0.56 10.17 7.25
CA SER A 160 -0.26 9.20 6.52
C SER A 160 -0.56 9.68 5.09
N ILE A 161 -0.91 10.95 4.89
CA ILE A 161 -1.08 11.55 3.55
C ILE A 161 0.23 11.47 2.75
N SER A 162 1.35 11.86 3.35
CA SER A 162 2.66 11.84 2.68
C SER A 162 3.03 10.42 2.20
N ARG A 163 2.84 9.43 3.07
CA ARG A 163 3.04 8.00 2.73
C ARG A 163 2.10 7.53 1.65
N ALA A 164 0.81 7.86 1.75
CA ALA A 164 -0.18 7.47 0.77
C ALA A 164 0.11 8.06 -0.62
N ASN A 165 0.48 9.34 -0.70
CA ASN A 165 0.90 9.98 -1.95
C ASN A 165 2.09 9.27 -2.59
N LYS A 166 3.15 9.01 -1.80
CA LYS A 166 4.34 8.33 -2.30
C LYS A 166 4.02 6.90 -2.76
N PHE A 167 3.29 6.14 -1.95
CA PHE A 167 2.92 4.76 -2.26
C PHE A 167 2.05 4.67 -3.51
N VAL A 168 0.99 5.48 -3.62
CA VAL A 168 0.11 5.50 -4.79
C VAL A 168 0.87 5.90 -6.05
N PHE A 169 1.80 6.86 -5.94
CA PHE A 169 2.65 7.26 -7.06
C PHE A 169 3.51 6.09 -7.57
N GLU A 170 4.21 5.39 -6.68
CA GLU A 170 5.04 4.23 -7.07
C GLU A 170 4.19 3.06 -7.60
N MET A 171 3.02 2.80 -7.01
CA MET A 171 2.09 1.77 -7.51
C MET A 171 1.58 2.08 -8.91
N LYS A 172 1.31 3.36 -9.22
CA LYS A 172 0.86 3.78 -10.55
C LYS A 172 1.89 3.53 -11.63
N LYS A 173 3.19 3.59 -11.32
CA LYS A 173 4.24 3.26 -12.29
C LYS A 173 4.14 1.82 -12.76
N LEU A 174 3.78 0.89 -11.85
CA LEU A 174 3.60 -0.53 -12.15
C LEU A 174 2.37 -0.88 -13.01
N LEU A 175 1.53 0.11 -13.34
CA LEU A 175 0.34 -0.07 -14.17
C LEU A 175 0.58 0.24 -15.65
N LYS A 176 1.70 0.91 -15.95
CA LYS A 176 2.12 1.26 -17.30
C LYS A 176 2.37 0.01 -18.15
#